data_AF-F4B623-F1
#
_entry.id   AF-F4B623-F1
#
_cell.length_a   1.000
_cell.length_b   1.000
_cell.length_c   1.000
_cell.angle_alpha   90.00
_cell.angle_beta   90.00
_cell.angle_gamma   90.00
#
_symmetry.space_group_name_H-M   'P 1'
#
loop_
_entity.id
_entity.type
_entity.pdbx_description
1 polymer ?
#
loop_
_entity_poly.entity_id
_entity_poly.type
_entity_poly.pdbx_seq_one_letter_code
_entity_poly.pdbx_strand_id
1 'polypeptide(L)'
;MKITLIISLLAILSFFDVYTTLIGITNGFVEENILLSSLENNIYLLLSIMIFLKIIAIVAIYYMMKRKLCLPAYVLLALYIFVDLHNIFLLY
;
A
#
# COMPACT_ATOMS: atom_id res chain seq x y z
N MET A 1 -12.40 -17.27 8.75
CA MET A 1 -11.21 -17.80 8.05
C MET A 1 -10.83 -16.98 6.82
N LYS A 2 -11.67 -16.84 5.78
CA LYS A 2 -11.29 -16.13 4.53
C LYS A 2 -10.93 -14.65 4.73
N ILE A 3 -11.70 -13.91 5.55
CA ILE A 3 -11.46 -12.47 5.81
C ILE A 3 -10.14 -12.26 6.54
N THR A 4 -9.82 -13.10 7.53
CA THR A 4 -8.58 -13.01 8.31
C THR A 4 -7.34 -13.19 7.44
N LEU A 5 -7.38 -14.16 6.50
CA LEU A 5 -6.29 -14.39 5.54
C LEU A 5 -6.09 -13.20 4.60
N ILE A 6 -7.17 -12.59 4.10
CA ILE A 6 -7.10 -11.43 3.20
C ILE A 6 -6.51 -10.22 3.93
N ILE A 7 -6.91 -9.98 5.19
CA ILE A 7 -6.35 -8.89 5.99
C ILE A 7 -4.87 -9.12 6.29
N SER A 8 -4.47 -10.34 6.66
CA SER A 8 -3.05 -10.64 6.87
C SER A 8 -2.23 -10.44 5.61
N LEU A 9 -2.76 -10.85 4.44
CA LEU A 9 -2.10 -10.64 3.16
C LEU A 9 -1.96 -9.14 2.86
N LEU A 10 -3.01 -8.36 3.05
CA LEU A 10 -3.00 -6.91 2.88
C LEU A 10 -2.01 -6.20 3.81
N ALA A 11 -1.88 -6.67 5.05
CA ALA A 11 -0.91 -6.11 5.99
C ALA A 11 0.53 -6.35 5.50
N ILE A 12 0.82 -7.56 5.00
CA ILE A 12 2.12 -7.90 4.43
C ILE A 12 2.41 -7.06 3.18
N LEU A 13 1.46 -6.98 2.23
CA LEU A 13 1.59 -6.15 1.02
C LEU A 13 1.80 -4.68 1.38
N SER A 14 1.01 -4.14 2.32
CA SER A 14 1.17 -2.76 2.80
C SER A 14 2.56 -2.49 3.38
N PHE A 15 3.15 -3.47 4.07
CA PHE A 15 4.52 -3.35 4.60
C PHE A 15 5.54 -3.36 3.47
N PHE A 16 5.39 -4.26 2.48
CA PHE A 16 6.26 -4.30 1.32
C PHE A 16 6.22 -3.01 0.53
N ASP A 17 5.04 -2.44 0.27
CA ASP A 17 4.91 -1.16 -0.43
C ASP A 17 5.74 -0.06 0.23
N VAL A 18 5.51 0.17 1.53
CA VAL A 18 6.21 1.20 2.31
C VAL A 18 7.72 0.96 2.31
N TYR A 19 8.14 -0.30 2.40
CA TYR A 19 9.55 -0.68 2.34
C TYR A 19 10.17 -0.41 0.98
N THR A 20 9.48 -0.78 -0.12
CA THR A 20 9.96 -0.54 -1.47
C THR A 20 10.01 0.95 -1.79
N THR A 21 9.03 1.74 -1.37
CA THR A 21 9.05 3.19 -1.50
C THR A 21 10.22 3.81 -0.73
N LEU A 22 10.49 3.36 0.50
CA LEU A 22 11.65 3.81 1.26
C LEU A 22 12.95 3.55 0.49
N ILE A 23 13.14 2.34 -0.02
CA ILE A 23 14.33 1.99 -0.82
C ILE A 23 14.39 2.87 -2.08
N GLY A 24 13.27 3.05 -2.78
CA GLY A 24 13.19 3.86 -3.99
C GLY A 24 13.67 5.28 -3.76
N ILE A 25 13.14 5.92 -2.72
CA ILE A 25 13.54 7.28 -2.33
C ILE A 25 15.03 7.32 -1.95
N THR A 26 15.53 6.33 -1.21
CA THR A 26 16.97 6.28 -0.86
C THR A 26 17.88 6.09 -2.07
N ASN A 27 17.38 5.48 -3.15
CA ASN A 27 18.09 5.31 -4.42
C ASN A 27 17.93 6.51 -5.37
N GLY A 28 17.22 7.56 -4.94
CA GLY A 28 17.01 8.78 -5.74
C GLY A 28 15.83 8.70 -6.71
N PHE A 29 14.96 7.70 -6.60
CA PHE A 29 13.68 7.69 -7.31
C PHE A 29 12.71 8.68 -6.68
N VAL A 30 11.91 9.31 -7.53
CA VAL A 30 10.84 10.24 -7.16
C VAL A 30 9.55 9.46 -6.97
N GLU A 31 8.80 9.78 -5.94
CA GLU A 31 7.51 9.18 -5.65
C GLU A 31 6.49 9.67 -6.70
N GLU A 32 5.92 8.77 -7.50
CA GLU A 32 5.00 9.15 -8.58
C GLU A 32 3.64 9.66 -8.07
N ASN A 33 3.30 9.34 -6.82
CA ASN A 33 2.03 9.75 -6.24
C ASN A 33 2.05 11.26 -5.92
N ILE A 34 1.26 12.04 -6.65
CA ILE A 34 1.17 13.51 -6.54
C ILE A 34 1.00 14.01 -5.10
N LEU A 35 0.26 13.27 -4.26
CA LEU A 35 0.07 13.67 -2.86
C LEU A 35 1.34 13.42 -2.02
N LEU A 36 2.05 12.33 -2.29
CA LEU A 36 3.23 11.92 -1.55
C LEU A 36 4.52 12.55 -2.09
N SER A 37 4.57 12.90 -3.37
CA SER A 37 5.75 13.50 -4.01
C SER A 37 6.15 14.84 -3.40
N SER A 38 5.15 15.62 -2.99
CA SER A 38 5.37 16.87 -2.23
C SER A 38 6.06 16.68 -0.88
N LEU A 39 6.10 15.44 -0.38
CA LEU A 39 6.60 15.07 0.93
C LEU A 39 7.94 14.33 0.88
N GLU A 40 8.52 14.12 -0.31
CA GLU A 40 9.79 13.40 -0.49
C GLU A 40 10.95 13.99 0.34
N ASN A 41 10.96 15.31 0.52
CA ASN A 41 11.96 16.00 1.34
C ASN A 41 11.84 15.69 2.84
N ASN A 42 10.72 15.10 3.28
CA ASN A 42 10.48 14.72 4.68
C ASN A 42 10.05 13.26 4.77
N ILE A 43 11.02 12.36 4.66
CA ILE A 43 10.85 10.90 4.68
C ILE A 43 9.99 10.42 5.85
N TYR A 44 10.20 10.96 7.06
CA TYR A 44 9.41 10.55 8.23
C TYR A 44 7.93 10.88 8.08
N LEU A 45 7.62 12.07 7.54
CA LEU A 45 6.24 12.50 7.32
C LEU A 45 5.60 11.70 6.17
N LEU A 46 6.34 11.46 5.08
CA LEU A 46 5.92 10.62 3.97
C LEU A 46 5.54 9.20 4.44
N LEU A 47 6.43 8.53 5.17
CA LEU A 47 6.17 7.19 5.71
C LEU A 47 4.97 7.19 6.66
N SER A 48 4.84 8.21 7.52
CA SER A 48 3.73 8.30 8.46
C SER A 48 2.37 8.39 7.74
N ILE A 49 2.30 9.15 6.65
CA ILE A 49 1.10 9.32 5.84
C ILE A 49 0.81 8.07 5.04
N MET A 50 1.82 7.43 4.46
CA MET A 50 1.66 6.15 3.77
C MET A 50 1.08 5.09 4.71
N ILE A 51 1.70 4.88 5.87
CA ILE A 51 1.22 3.91 6.87
C ILE A 51 -0.23 4.21 7.25
N PHE A 52 -0.57 5.48 7.48
CA PHE A 52 -1.93 5.89 7.79
C PHE A 52 -2.93 5.58 6.67
N LEU A 53 -2.59 5.87 5.42
CA LEU A 53 -3.40 5.53 4.24
C LEU A 53 -3.60 4.00 4.11
N LYS A 54 -2.55 3.22 4.35
CA LYS A 54 -2.63 1.74 4.32
C LYS A 54 -3.58 1.21 5.40
N ILE A 55 -3.52 1.76 6.62
CA ILE A 55 -4.45 1.38 7.70
C ILE A 55 -5.89 1.69 7.29
N ILE A 56 -6.16 2.88 6.74
CA ILE A 56 -7.51 3.25 6.27
C ILE A 56 -8.01 2.27 5.20
N ALA A 57 -7.15 1.93 4.23
CA ALA A 57 -7.51 0.98 3.17
C ALA A 57 -7.82 -0.42 3.71
N ILE A 58 -7.02 -0.93 4.65
CA ILE A 58 -7.27 -2.23 5.30
C ILE A 58 -8.61 -2.21 6.04
N VAL A 59 -8.90 -1.15 6.80
CA VAL A 59 -10.17 -0.98 7.51
C VAL A 59 -11.34 -0.92 6.53
N ALA A 60 -11.22 -0.17 5.44
CA ALA A 60 -12.25 -0.08 4.40
C ALA A 60 -12.53 -1.45 3.77
N ILE A 61 -11.50 -2.21 3.41
CA ILE A 61 -11.62 -3.56 2.86
C ILE A 61 -12.30 -4.50 3.86
N TYR A 62 -11.91 -4.44 5.14
CA TYR A 62 -12.57 -5.22 6.19
C TYR A 62 -14.08 -4.94 6.27
N TYR A 63 -14.48 -3.67 6.26
CA TYR A 63 -15.89 -3.28 6.26
C TYR A 63 -16.63 -3.73 4.99
N MET A 64 -16.01 -3.59 3.81
CA MET A 64 -16.59 -4.05 2.53
C MET A 64 -16.84 -5.56 2.54
N MET A 65 -15.84 -6.34 2.97
CA MET A 65 -15.95 -7.79 3.08
C MET A 65 -17.03 -8.21 4.09
N LYS A 66 -17.14 -7.50 5.23
CA LYS A 66 -18.19 -7.76 6.23
C LYS A 66 -19.59 -7.53 5.65
N ARG A 67 -19.75 -6.59 4.70
CA ARG A 67 -21.00 -6.31 4.00
C ARG A 67 -21.24 -7.19 2.75
N LYS A 68 -20.45 -8.26 2.56
CA LYS A 68 -20.48 -9.15 1.37
C LYS A 68 -20.18 -8.45 0.04
N LEU A 69 -19.57 -7.27 0.07
CA LEU A 69 -19.05 -6.58 -1.12
C LEU A 69 -17.67 -7.15 -1.46
N CYS A 70 -17.62 -8.41 -1.88
CA CYS A 70 -16.36 -9.12 -2.13
C CYS A 70 -15.63 -8.60 -3.37
N LEU A 71 -16.36 -8.21 -4.42
CA LEU A 71 -15.78 -7.75 -5.68
C LEU A 71 -14.87 -6.51 -5.51
N PRO A 72 -15.30 -5.41 -4.87
CA PRO A 72 -14.42 -4.26 -4.66
C PRO A 72 -13.23 -4.58 -3.74
N ALA A 73 -13.39 -5.47 -2.77
CA ALA A 73 -12.28 -5.92 -1.92
C ALA A 73 -11.20 -6.66 -2.72
N TYR A 74 -11.59 -7.53 -3.67
CA TYR A 74 -10.63 -8.22 -4.54
C TYR A 74 -9.98 -7.29 -5.57
N VAL A 75 -10.71 -6.28 -6.08
CA VAL A 75 -10.14 -5.25 -6.95
C VAL A 75 -9.06 -4.46 -6.20
N LEU A 76 -9.34 -4.03 -4.97
CA LEU A 76 -8.35 -3.33 -4.14
C LEU A 76 -7.14 -4.21 -3.83
N LEU A 77 -7.36 -5.50 -3.56
CA LEU A 77 -6.27 -6.46 -3.37
C LEU A 77 -5.37 -6.55 -4.61
N ALA A 78 -5.98 -6.67 -5.80
CA ALA A 78 -5.24 -6.77 -7.05
C ALA A 78 -4.42 -5.50 -7.34
N LEU A 79 -4.99 -4.31 -7.05
CA LEU A 79 -4.27 -3.04 -7.18
C LEU A 79 -3.06 -2.97 -6.25
N TYR A 80 -3.20 -3.44 -5.01
CA TYR A 80 -2.07 -3.52 -4.08
C TYR A 80 -0.93 -4.38 -4.60
N ILE A 81 -1.25 -5.61 -5.05
CA ILE A 81 -0.25 -6.52 -5.61
C ILE A 81 0.41 -5.89 -6.84
N PHE A 82 -0.37 -5.23 -7.70
CA PHE A 82 0.15 -4.57 -8.89
C PHE A 82 1.14 -3.45 -8.55
N VAL A 83 0.81 -2.60 -7.57
CA VAL A 83 1.69 -1.51 -7.13
C VAL A 83 2.97 -2.07 -6.50
N ASP A 84 2.88 -3.07 -5.62
CA ASP A 84 4.05 -3.68 -5.00
C ASP A 84 4.98 -4.30 -6.05
N LEU A 85 4.41 -5.04 -7.03
CA LEU A 85 5.19 -5.61 -8.13
C LEU A 85 5.84 -4.51 -8.97
N HIS A 86 5.12 -3.44 -9.28
CA HIS A 86 5.65 -2.32 -10.03
C HIS A 86 6.84 -1.67 -9.31
N ASN A 87 6.72 -1.43 -8.00
CA ASN A 87 7.81 -0.88 -7.19
C ASN A 87 9.02 -1.82 -7.15
N ILE A 88 8.81 -3.14 -7.06
CA ILE A 88 9.90 -4.12 -7.14
C ILE A 88 10.60 -4.07 -8.51
N PHE A 89 9.85 -4.00 -9.62
CA PHE A 89 10.42 -3.88 -10.96
C PHE A 89 11.13 -2.55 -11.22
N LEU A 90 10.77 -1.48 -10.52
CA LEU A 90 11.48 -0.20 -10.58
C LEU A 90 12.84 -0.27 -9.84
N LEU A 91 12.90 -1.07 -8.78
CA LEU A 91 14.08 -1.20 -7.92
C LEU A 91 15.13 -2.20 -8.45
N TYR A 92 14.75 -3.12 -9.34
CA TYR A 92 15.58 -4.21 -9.86
C TYR A 92 15.53 -4.29 -11.39
#